data_AF-X1MHE6-F1
#
_entry.id   AF-X1MHE6-F1
#
_cell.length_a   1.000
_cell.length_b   1.000
_cell.length_c   1.000
_cell.angle_alpha   90.00
_cell.angle_beta   90.00
_cell.angle_gamma   90.00
#
_symmetry.space_group_name_H-M   'P 1'
#
loop_
_entity.id
_entity.type
_entity.pdbx_description
1 polymer ?
#
loop_
_entity_poly.entity_id
_entity_poly.type
_entity_poly.pdbx_seq_one_letter_code
_entity_poly.pdbx_strand_id
1 'polypeptide(L)' 'VHLGVLEEGEVLYLAKEESSQTIRMISYVGKRAPLHCTGLGKVLLAYLSAEERKEILGKKVLPRLTQNTIT' A
#
# COMPACT_ATOMS: atom_id res chain seq x y z
N VAL A 1 8.25 -2.62 12.06
CA VAL A 1 7.42 -3.52 11.23
C VAL A 1 6.07 -2.87 10.94
N HIS A 2 5.40 -3.21 9.82
CA HIS A 2 4.05 -2.73 9.50
C HIS A 2 3.13 -3.91 9.21
N LEU A 3 1.91 -3.84 9.73
CA LEU A 3 0.80 -4.72 9.36
C LEU A 3 -0.29 -3.88 8.71
N GLY A 4 -0.84 -4.38 7.61
CA GLY A 4 -1.95 -3.72 6.94
C GLY A 4 -2.79 -4.69 6.14
N VAL A 5 -3.97 -4.23 5.76
CA VAL A 5 -4.96 -4.99 5.01
C VAL A 5 -5.37 -4.24 3.75
N LEU A 6 -5.91 -4.98 2.79
CA LEU A 6 -6.59 -4.40 1.65
C LEU A 6 -7.96 -3.88 2.09
N GLU A 7 -8.19 -2.58 1.98
CA GLU A 7 -9.48 -1.96 2.25
C GLU A 7 -9.75 -0.89 1.20
N GLU A 8 -10.92 -0.95 0.55
CA GLU A 8 -11.36 0.03 -0.46
C GLU A 8 -10.32 0.30 -1.58
N GLY A 9 -9.52 -0.70 -1.95
CA GLY A 9 -8.48 -0.56 -2.96
C GLY A 9 -7.25 0.24 -2.50
N GLU A 10 -6.99 0.28 -1.19
CA GLU A 10 -5.80 0.86 -0.56
C GLU A 10 -5.24 -0.08 0.50
N VAL A 11 -4.01 0.17 0.95
CA VAL A 11 -3.48 -0.44 2.17
C VAL A 11 -3.98 0.37 3.36
N LEU A 12 -4.76 -0.23 4.26
CA LEU A 12 -5.02 0.32 5.59
C LEU A 12 -3.99 -0.23 6.57
N TYR A 13 -3.21 0.64 7.21
CA TYR A 13 -2.27 0.23 8.26
C TYR A 13 -3.02 -0.08 9.57
N LEU A 14 -2.90 -1.32 10.07
CA LEU A 14 -3.54 -1.77 11.31
C LEU A 14 -2.60 -1.75 12.51
N ALA A 15 -1.31 -2.02 12.28
CA ALA A 15 -0.30 -1.96 13.33
C ALA A 15 1.02 -1.47 12.78
N LYS A 16 1.78 -0.80 13.66
CA LYS A 16 3.12 -0.34 13.39
C LYS A 16 3.97 -0.56 14.62
N GLU A 17 5.09 -1.23 14.42
CA GLU A 17 6.18 -1.31 15.39
C GLU A 17 7.31 -0.41 14.91
N GLU A 18 7.63 0.61 15.68
CA GLU A 18 8.70 1.56 15.35
C GLU A 18 10.06 1.06 15.83
N SER A 19 11.09 1.34 15.05
CA SER A 19 12.47 1.15 15.49
C SER A 19 12.87 2.27 16.44
N SER A 20 13.78 1.97 17.38
CA SER A 20 14.45 2.97 18.21
C SER A 20 15.46 3.83 17.43
N GLN A 21 15.73 3.50 16.16
CA GLN A 21 16.65 4.24 15.29
C GLN A 21 16.10 5.61 14.88
N THR A 22 16.99 6.53 14.51
CA THR A 22 16.66 7.91 14.14
C THR A 22 15.80 8.00 12.87
N ILE A 23 15.99 7.08 11.91
CA ILE A 23 15.19 7.05 10.67
C ILE A 23 13.88 6.34 10.95
N ARG A 24 12.77 7.05 10.67
CA ARG A 24 11.41 6.53 10.85
C ARG A 24 10.58 6.73 9.60
N MET A 25 9.74 5.74 9.31
CA MET A 25 8.71 5.91 8.29
C MET A 25 7.55 6.74 8.84
N ILE A 26 7.06 7.69 8.05
CA ILE A 26 5.88 8.51 8.35
C ILE A 26 4.61 7.72 8.00
N SER A 27 4.36 6.67 8.77
CA SER A 27 3.17 5.81 8.73
C SER A 27 2.60 5.69 10.13
N TYR A 28 1.31 5.43 10.26
CA TYR A 28 0.62 5.27 11.55
C TYR A 28 -0.63 4.41 11.36
N VAL A 29 -1.14 3.83 12.45
CA VAL A 29 -2.38 3.04 12.44
C VAL A 29 -3.54 3.91 11.95
N GLY A 30 -4.32 3.41 10.99
CA GLY A 30 -5.40 4.14 10.34
C GLY A 30 -4.97 4.93 9.09
N LYS A 31 -3.67 5.08 8.82
CA LYS A 31 -3.20 5.70 7.57
C LYS A 31 -3.53 4.78 6.39
N ARG A 32 -3.84 5.40 5.25
CA ARG A 32 -4.04 4.71 3.96
C ARG A 32 -2.90 5.00 2.99
N ALA A 33 -2.59 4.03 2.14
CA ALA A 33 -1.57 4.16 1.10
C ALA A 33 -1.95 3.45 -0.21
N PRO A 34 -1.48 3.94 -1.37
CA PRO A 34 -1.76 3.29 -2.64
C PRO A 34 -1.15 1.88 -2.73
N LEU A 35 -1.87 0.97 -3.38
CA LEU A 35 -1.44 -0.43 -3.48
C LEU A 35 -0.21 -0.61 -4.40
N HIS A 36 -0.15 0.14 -5.50
CA HIS A 36 0.84 -0.08 -6.56
C HIS A 36 2.27 0.30 -6.17
N CYS A 37 2.42 1.23 -5.23
CA CYS A 37 3.72 1.83 -4.89
C CYS A 37 4.19 1.49 -3.46
N THR A 38 3.58 0.52 -2.79
CA THR A 38 4.00 0.05 -1.46
C THR A 38 4.35 -1.44 -1.48
N GLY A 39 5.23 -1.88 -0.59
CA GLY A 39 5.57 -3.31 -0.47
C GLY A 39 4.34 -4.15 -0.09
N LEU A 40 3.60 -3.73 0.94
CA LEU A 40 2.34 -4.38 1.35
C LEU A 40 1.32 -4.41 0.21
N GLY A 41 1.11 -3.27 -0.46
CA GLY A 41 0.14 -3.18 -1.53
C GLY A 41 0.44 -4.08 -2.72
N LYS A 42 1.72 -4.19 -3.12
CA LYS A 42 2.14 -5.12 -4.18
C LYS A 42 1.91 -6.58 -3.78
N VAL A 43 2.18 -6.95 -2.54
CA VAL A 43 1.89 -8.30 -2.03
C VAL A 43 0.38 -8.55 -2.04
N LEU A 44 -0.43 -7.63 -1.51
CA LEU A 44 -1.89 -7.75 -1.53
C LEU A 44 -2.41 -7.94 -2.96
N LEU A 45 -1.95 -7.12 -3.91
CA LEU A 45 -2.32 -7.25 -5.33
C LEU A 45 -1.86 -8.58 -5.95
N ALA A 46 -0.72 -9.14 -5.53
CA ALA A 46 -0.16 -10.35 -6.12
C ALA A 46 -1.06 -11.57 -5.89
N TYR A 47 -1.75 -11.62 -4.75
CA TYR A 47 -2.60 -12.75 -4.32
C TYR A 47 -4.08 -12.58 -4.66
N LEU A 48 -4.49 -11.45 -5.24
CA LEU A 48 -5.83 -11.30 -5.80
C LEU A 48 -5.99 -12.05 -7.12
N SER A 49 -7.23 -12.39 -7.47
CA SER A 49 -7.57 -12.87 -8.82
C SER A 49 -7.17 -11.82 -9.88
N ALA A 50 -7.05 -12.25 -11.13
CA ALA A 50 -6.72 -11.34 -12.22
C ALA A 50 -7.81 -10.27 -12.42
N GLU A 51 -9.06 -10.68 -12.21
CA GLU A 51 -10.27 -9.87 -12.32
C GLU A 51 -10.30 -8.77 -11.26
N GLU A 52 -10.17 -9.14 -9.97
CA GLU A 52 -10.16 -8.17 -8.86
C GLU A 52 -9.00 -7.17 -9.00
N ARG A 53 -7.82 -7.67 -9.37
CA ARG A 53 -6.63 -6.83 -9.58
C ARG A 53 -6.85 -5.83 -10.71
N LYS A 54 -7.42 -6.27 -11.83
CA LYS A 54 -7.74 -5.40 -12.98
C LYS A 54 -8.81 -4.39 -12.61
N GLU A 55 -9.81 -4.79 -11.84
CA GLU A 55 -10.85 -3.88 -11.36
C GLU A 55 -10.28 -2.79 -10.45
N ILE A 56 -9.48 -3.16 -9.44
CA ILE A 56 -8.88 -2.22 -8.50
C ILE A 56 -7.93 -1.25 -9.20
N LEU A 57 -7.05 -1.76 -10.08
CA LEU A 57 -6.08 -0.93 -10.79
C LEU A 57 -6.71 -0.10 -11.91
N GLY A 58 -7.79 -0.58 -12.55
CA GLY A 58 -8.46 0.12 -13.65
C GLY A 58 -9.39 1.24 -13.19
N LYS A 59 -9.92 1.19 -11.96
CA LYS A 59 -10.83 2.21 -11.41
C LYS A 59 -10.13 3.40 -10.76
N LYS A 60 -8.88 3.25 -10.34
CA LYS A 60 -8.17 4.26 -9.55
C LYS A 60 -7.08 4.96 -10.34
N VAL A 61 -6.91 6.26 -10.08
CA VAL A 61 -5.71 6.99 -10.50
C VAL A 61 -4.52 6.42 -9.71
N LEU A 62 -3.45 6.08 -10.41
CA LEU A 62 -2.20 5.60 -9.81
C LEU A 62 -1.26 6.80 -9.66
N PRO A 63 -1.22 7.47 -8.49
CA PRO A 63 -0.39 8.66 -8.33
C PRO A 63 1.09 8.31 -8.46
N ARG A 64 1.83 9.15 -9.18
CA ARG A 64 3.29 9.08 -9.27
C ARG A 64 3.92 9.81 -8.08
N LEU A 65 4.15 9.09 -6.98
CA LEU A 65 4.70 9.68 -5.74
C LEU A 65 6.21 9.96 -5.81
N THR A 66 6.93 9.27 -6.69
CA THR A 66 8.37 9.43 -6.91
C THR A 66 8.70 9.19 -8.38
N GLN A 67 9.92 9.53 -8.80
CA GLN A 67 10.40 9.27 -10.17
C GLN A 67 10.32 7.78 -10.55
N ASN A 68 10.46 6.88 -9.57
CA ASN A 68 10.44 5.42 -9.75
C ASN A 68 9.04 4.79 -9.58
N THR A 69 8.00 5.61 -9.34
CA THR A 69 6.63 5.09 -9.21
C THR A 69 6.09 4.72 -10.59
N ILE A 70 5.69 3.45 -10.76
CA ILE A 70 5.04 2.92 -11.97
C ILE A 70 3.54 3.25 -11.89
N THR A 71 2.93 3.73 -12.98
CA THR A 71 1.51 4.14 -13.04
C THR A 71 0.81 3.49 -14.21
#